data_AF-A0A8H4T0P2-F1
#
_entry.id   AF-A0A8H4T0P2-F1
#
_cell.length_a   1.000
_cell.length_b   1.000
_cell.length_c   1.000
_cell.angle_alpha   90.00
_cell.angle_beta   90.00
_cell.angle_gamma   90.00
#
_symmetry.space_group_name_H-M   'P 1'
#
loop_
_entity.id
_entity.type
_entity.pdbx_description
1 polymer ?
#
loop_
_entity_poly.entity_id
_entity_poly.type
_entity_poly.pdbx_seq_one_letter_code
_entity_poly.pdbx_strand_id
1 'polypeptide(L)'
;MSPTQEDPPNAYMVTDDGDDFVPKNAKWLCNFGHRPYPYSKPCGEVNEDIYNKICSKCGNERGYGATAYVGETRSLRSNGEVGQCWMLWSNDDGVENWTYNYICD
;
A
#
# COMPACT_ATOMS: atom_id res chain seq x y z
N MET A 1 -14.95 -6.40 28.04
CA MET A 1 -14.34 -7.08 26.88
C MET A 1 -14.89 -6.39 25.65
N SER A 2 -14.08 -5.61 24.95
CA SER A 2 -14.49 -5.02 23.67
C SER A 2 -14.80 -6.15 22.70
N PRO A 3 -15.87 -6.05 21.87
CA PRO A 3 -16.16 -7.07 20.89
C PRO A 3 -14.94 -7.20 19.98
N THR A 4 -14.42 -8.42 19.84
CA THR A 4 -13.40 -8.73 18.84
C THR A 4 -14.05 -8.43 17.49
N GLN A 5 -13.75 -7.27 16.90
CA GLN A 5 -14.21 -6.94 15.56
C GLN A 5 -13.66 -8.02 14.65
N GLU A 6 -14.52 -8.89 14.14
CA GLU A 6 -14.13 -9.83 13.09
C GLU A 6 -13.70 -9.01 11.87
N ASP A 7 -12.53 -9.32 11.33
CA ASP A 7 -12.02 -8.64 10.16
C ASP A 7 -13.06 -8.71 9.02
N PRO A 8 -13.25 -7.63 8.24
CA PRO A 8 -14.16 -7.65 7.11
C PRO A 8 -13.82 -8.80 6.15
N PRO A 9 -14.82 -9.52 5.60
CA PRO A 9 -14.56 -10.70 4.75
C PRO A 9 -13.77 -10.38 3.48
N ASN A 10 -13.75 -9.11 3.05
CA ASN A 10 -12.97 -8.60 1.91
C ASN A 10 -11.67 -7.89 2.32
N ALA A 11 -11.24 -7.99 3.58
CA ALA A 11 -9.98 -7.43 4.04
C ALA A 11 -8.81 -8.37 3.70
N TYR A 12 -7.78 -7.83 3.05
CA TYR A 12 -6.44 -8.40 3.05
C TYR A 12 -5.80 -8.18 4.42
N MET A 13 -5.93 -6.97 4.97
CA MET A 13 -5.39 -6.58 6.27
C MET A 13 -6.13 -5.36 6.81
N VAL A 14 -6.43 -5.33 8.11
CA VAL A 14 -6.95 -4.14 8.80
C VAL A 14 -5.80 -3.16 9.04
N THR A 15 -6.07 -1.85 8.99
CA THR A 15 -5.06 -0.83 9.29
C THR A 15 -4.57 -0.94 10.74
N ASP A 16 -3.37 -0.45 11.01
CA ASP A 16 -2.79 -0.47 12.37
C ASP A 16 -3.70 0.25 13.40
N ASP A 17 -4.36 1.32 12.96
CA ASP A 17 -5.31 2.09 13.76
C ASP A 17 -6.68 1.39 13.95
N GLY A 18 -6.95 0.30 13.22
CA GLY A 18 -8.19 -0.45 13.28
C GLY A 18 -9.42 0.27 12.69
N ASP A 19 -9.21 1.40 12.01
CA ASP A 19 -10.24 2.29 11.49
C ASP A 19 -10.66 1.97 10.04
N ASP A 20 -9.80 1.30 9.29
CA ASP A 20 -9.99 0.95 7.88
C ASP A 20 -9.32 -0.40 7.55
N PHE A 21 -9.38 -0.84 6.29
CA PHE A 21 -8.72 -2.07 5.84
C PHE A 21 -8.29 -1.99 4.37
N VAL A 22 -7.18 -2.65 4.05
CA VAL A 22 -6.75 -2.88 2.67
C VAL A 22 -7.63 -3.98 2.05
N PRO A 23 -8.32 -3.74 0.93
CA PRO A 23 -9.16 -4.76 0.30
C PRO A 23 -8.37 -5.85 -0.41
N LYS A 24 -8.93 -7.07 -0.51
CA LYS A 24 -8.29 -8.21 -1.21
C LYS A 24 -8.06 -7.99 -2.70
N ASN A 25 -8.85 -7.11 -3.31
CA ASN A 25 -8.73 -6.71 -4.71
C ASN A 25 -7.89 -5.43 -4.90
N ALA A 26 -7.20 -4.96 -3.85
CA ALA A 26 -6.29 -3.85 -3.97
C ALA A 26 -5.11 -4.23 -4.88
N LYS A 27 -4.61 -3.22 -5.60
CA LYS A 27 -3.34 -3.27 -6.31
C LYS A 27 -2.31 -2.53 -5.46
N TRP A 28 -1.02 -2.78 -5.66
CA TRP A 28 0.01 -2.04 -4.94
C TRP A 28 1.12 -1.49 -5.84
N LEU A 29 1.52 -0.24 -5.58
CA LEU A 29 2.61 0.45 -6.24
C LEU A 29 3.95 0.11 -5.60
N CYS A 30 4.89 -0.35 -6.40
CA CYS A 30 6.26 -0.59 -5.99
C CYS A 30 7.04 0.73 -5.86
N ASN A 31 7.36 1.08 -4.62
CA ASN A 31 8.19 2.24 -4.26
C ASN A 31 9.66 1.87 -3.98
N PHE A 32 10.11 0.71 -4.47
CA PHE A 32 11.54 0.39 -4.45
C PHE A 32 12.33 1.47 -5.19
N GLY A 33 13.40 1.97 -4.56
CA GLY A 33 14.17 3.10 -5.05
C GLY A 33 13.66 4.48 -4.61
N HIS A 34 12.61 4.57 -3.78
CA HIS A 34 12.12 5.84 -3.22
C HIS A 34 12.83 6.29 -1.92
N ARG A 35 13.86 5.56 -1.47
CA ARG A 35 14.74 5.99 -0.37
C ARG A 35 15.47 7.30 -0.71
N PRO A 36 15.96 8.09 0.27
CA PRO A 36 16.28 9.52 0.10
C PRO A 36 17.57 9.81 -0.69
N TYR A 37 17.95 8.91 -1.60
CA TYR A 37 19.04 9.13 -2.51
C TYR A 37 18.51 9.84 -3.76
N PRO A 38 18.99 11.05 -4.07
CA PRO A 38 18.44 11.90 -5.13
C PRO A 38 18.59 11.35 -6.56
N TYR A 39 19.08 10.11 -6.73
CA TYR A 39 19.43 9.52 -8.02
C TYR A 39 18.76 8.17 -8.32
N SER A 40 17.98 7.59 -7.41
CA SER A 40 17.21 6.37 -7.70
C SER A 40 15.82 6.74 -8.23
N LYS A 41 15.57 6.43 -9.52
CA LYS A 41 14.20 6.47 -10.04
C LYS A 41 13.39 5.35 -9.37
N PRO A 42 12.21 5.63 -8.80
CA PRO A 42 11.37 4.59 -8.23
C PRO A 42 10.93 3.61 -9.33
N CYS A 43 10.74 2.34 -8.96
CA CYS A 43 10.28 1.31 -9.89
C CYS A 43 8.95 1.68 -10.56
N GLY A 44 8.00 2.14 -9.74
CA GLY A 44 6.70 2.67 -10.17
C GLY A 44 5.78 1.62 -10.80
N GLU A 45 6.08 0.33 -10.63
CA GLU A 45 5.25 -0.77 -11.13
C GLU A 45 4.01 -0.94 -10.27
N VAL A 46 2.88 -1.20 -10.92
CA VAL A 46 1.63 -1.56 -10.25
C VAL A 46 1.51 -3.07 -10.27
N ASN A 47 1.46 -3.68 -9.10
CA ASN A 47 1.26 -5.10 -8.94
C ASN A 47 -0.23 -5.37 -8.71
N GLU A 48 -0.78 -6.24 -9.54
CA GLU A 48 -2.22 -6.52 -9.61
C GLU A 48 -2.74 -7.38 -8.45
N ASP A 49 -1.85 -8.05 -7.73
CA ASP A 49 -2.18 -8.94 -6.61
C ASP A 49 -1.58 -8.42 -5.31
N ILE A 50 -2.44 -8.06 -4.34
CA ILE A 50 -2.04 -7.60 -3.01
C ILE A 50 -1.34 -8.69 -2.18
N TYR A 51 -1.61 -9.97 -2.44
CA TYR A 51 -0.96 -11.09 -1.74
C TYR A 51 0.44 -11.36 -2.26
N ASN A 52 0.70 -11.05 -3.54
CA ASN A 52 2.03 -11.16 -4.09
C ASN A 52 2.87 -9.96 -3.67
N LYS A 53 3.76 -10.20 -2.70
CA LYS A 53 4.69 -9.21 -2.18
C LYS A 53 5.87 -8.95 -3.13
N ILE A 54 6.08 -9.74 -4.18
CA ILE A 54 7.22 -9.55 -5.08
C ILE A 54 6.79 -8.71 -6.28
N CYS A 55 7.52 -7.62 -6.53
CA CYS A 55 7.27 -6.75 -7.67
C CYS A 55 7.53 -7.50 -8.99
N SER A 56 6.53 -7.55 -9.88
CA SER A 56 6.61 -8.21 -11.18
C SER A 56 7.69 -7.65 -12.09
N LYS A 57 8.01 -6.35 -11.96
CA LYS A 57 8.99 -5.66 -12.80
C LYS A 57 10.42 -5.73 -12.26
N CYS A 58 10.62 -5.44 -10.97
CA CYS A 58 11.96 -5.33 -10.40
C CYS A 58 12.36 -6.51 -9.52
N GLY A 59 11.47 -7.47 -9.25
CA GLY A 59 11.73 -8.65 -8.43
C GLY A 59 12.01 -8.37 -6.96
N ASN A 60 11.92 -7.11 -6.52
CA ASN A 60 12.11 -6.76 -5.11
C ASN A 60 10.83 -7.00 -4.33
N GLU A 61 11.00 -7.39 -3.07
CA GLU A 61 9.90 -7.49 -2.12
C GLU A 61 9.31 -6.12 -1.83
N ARG A 62 8.00 -6.12 -1.59
CA ARG A 62 7.22 -4.97 -1.15
C ARG A 62 7.82 -4.48 0.16
N GLY A 63 8.15 -3.19 0.19
CA GLY A 63 8.80 -2.58 1.33
C GLY A 63 8.24 -1.20 1.63
N TYR A 64 8.84 -0.56 2.64
CA TYR A 64 8.47 0.76 3.15
C TYR A 64 8.03 1.74 2.05
N GLY A 65 6.88 2.38 2.29
CA GLY A 65 6.30 3.37 1.41
C GLY A 65 5.49 2.80 0.27
N ALA A 66 5.45 1.48 0.02
CA ALA A 66 4.55 0.89 -0.97
C ALA A 66 3.10 1.32 -0.71
N THR A 67 2.35 1.59 -1.79
CA THR A 67 0.99 2.15 -1.69
C THR A 67 -0.02 1.19 -2.27
N ALA A 68 -1.03 0.78 -1.51
CA ALA A 68 -2.14 -0.01 -1.98
C ALA A 68 -3.35 0.87 -2.31
N TYR A 69 -4.14 0.50 -3.30
CA TYR A 69 -5.35 1.22 -3.70
C TYR A 69 -6.31 0.31 -4.47
N VAL A 70 -7.58 0.68 -4.53
CA VAL A 70 -8.62 -0.02 -5.31
C VAL A 70 -9.04 0.82 -6.51
N GLY A 71 -9.19 0.18 -7.68
CA GLY A 71 -9.67 0.82 -8.91
C GLY A 71 -8.58 1.31 -9.87
N GLU A 72 -9.00 2.08 -10.88
CA GLU A 72 -8.13 2.60 -11.94
C GLU A 72 -7.36 3.86 -11.55
N THR A 73 -7.53 4.37 -10.32
CA THR A 73 -6.94 5.62 -9.83
C THR A 73 -5.43 5.49 -9.65
N ARG A 74 -4.75 5.48 -10.79
CA ARG A 74 -3.33 5.79 -10.96
C ARG A 74 -3.08 7.31 -10.92
N SER A 75 -4.10 8.13 -10.60
CA SER A 75 -3.95 9.57 -10.42
C SER A 75 -3.20 9.92 -9.14
N LEU A 76 -2.02 9.33 -8.96
CA LEU A 76 -0.93 9.86 -8.14
C LEU A 76 -0.27 11.07 -8.81
N ARG A 77 -0.71 11.45 -10.01
CA ARG A 77 -0.24 12.62 -10.76
C ARG A 77 -1.38 13.20 -11.59
N SER A 78 -2.03 14.25 -11.08
CA SER A 78 -2.09 15.57 -11.75
C SER A 78 -3.32 16.43 -11.43
N ASN A 79 -4.41 15.91 -10.83
CA ASN A 79 -5.68 16.67 -10.79
C ASN A 79 -6.42 16.72 -9.44
N GLY A 80 -5.77 16.44 -8.30
CA GLY A 80 -6.38 16.71 -6.97
C GLY A 80 -7.58 15.82 -6.57
N GLU A 81 -7.89 14.77 -7.32
CA GLU A 81 -8.85 13.74 -6.88
C GLU A 81 -8.12 12.69 -6.04
N VAL A 82 -8.32 12.76 -4.72
CA VAL A 82 -7.69 11.87 -3.73
C VAL A 82 -8.46 10.55 -3.69
N GLY A 83 -7.89 9.51 -4.31
CA GLY A 83 -8.38 8.14 -4.15
C GLY A 83 -8.01 7.57 -2.79
N GLN A 84 -8.85 6.68 -2.26
CA GLN A 84 -8.56 5.93 -1.04
C GLN A 84 -7.30 5.09 -1.23
N CYS A 85 -6.29 5.27 -0.38
CA CYS A 85 -5.06 4.50 -0.46
C CYS A 85 -4.51 4.17 0.93
N TRP A 86 -3.66 3.15 0.97
CA TRP A 86 -2.97 2.72 2.18
C TRP A 86 -1.48 2.73 1.91
N MET A 87 -0.69 3.18 2.89
CA MET A 87 0.76 3.16 2.80
C MET A 87 1.33 2.12 3.74
N LEU A 88 2.29 1.36 3.24
CA LEU A 88 3.00 0.37 4.01
C LEU A 88 4.09 1.03 4.88
N TRP A 89 3.95 0.86 6.18
CA TRP A 89 4.98 1.08 7.19
C TRP A 89 5.53 -0.29 7.58
N SER A 90 6.68 -0.65 7.02
CA SER A 90 7.35 -1.89 7.40
C SER A 90 8.01 -1.71 8.77
N ASN A 91 7.69 -2.59 9.72
CA ASN A 91 8.46 -2.72 10.96
C ASN A 91 9.71 -3.57 10.72
N ASP A 92 10.70 -3.45 11.61
CA ASP A 92 11.97 -4.18 11.54
C ASP A 92 11.81 -5.72 11.65
N ASP A 93 10.64 -6.19 12.09
CA ASP A 93 10.27 -7.61 12.21
C ASP A 93 9.69 -8.21 10.91
N GLY A 94 9.58 -7.42 9.85
CA GLY A 94 9.01 -7.85 8.57
C GLY A 94 7.48 -7.93 8.56
N VAL A 95 6.82 -7.48 9.64
CA VAL A 95 5.36 -7.33 9.67
C VAL A 95 4.98 -6.11 8.84
N GLU A 96 3.97 -6.30 7.98
CA GLU A 96 3.39 -5.22 7.22
C GLU A 96 2.35 -4.50 8.07
N ASN A 97 2.51 -3.19 8.27
CA ASN A 97 1.48 -2.35 8.87
C ASN A 97 1.03 -1.35 7.83
N TRP A 98 -0.27 -1.39 7.50
CA TRP A 98 -0.85 -0.45 6.57
C TRP A 98 -1.53 0.66 7.35
N THR A 99 -1.22 1.90 7.01
CA THR A 99 -1.92 3.06 7.55
C THR A 99 -2.79 3.68 6.49
N TYR A 100 -3.98 4.12 6.91
CA TYR A 100 -4.87 4.86 6.06
C TYR A 100 -4.22 6.21 5.71
N ASN A 101 -4.02 6.46 4.42
CA ASN A 101 -3.45 7.72 3.97
C ASN A 101 -4.34 8.36 2.92
N TYR A 102 -4.67 9.62 3.16
CA TYR A 102 -5.01 10.52 2.07
C TYR A 102 -3.71 10.94 1.40
N ILE A 103 -3.62 10.78 0.09
CA ILE A 103 -2.54 11.43 -0.67
C ILE A 103 -2.86 12.93 -0.64
N CYS A 104 -2.31 13.63 0.35
CA CYS A 104 -2.28 15.08 0.37
C CYS A 104 -1.08 15.55 -0.47
N ASP A 105 -1.33 16.50 -1.38
CA ASP A 105 -0.29 17.24 -2.11
C ASP A 105 0.72 17.92 -1.17
#